data_AF-A0A7W4BUL0-F1
#
_entry.id   AF-A0A7W4BUL0-F1
#
_cell.length_a   1.000
_cell.length_b   1.000
_cell.length_c   1.000
_cell.angle_alpha   90.00
_cell.angle_beta   90.00
_cell.angle_gamma   90.00
#
_symmetry.space_group_name_H-M   'P 1'
#
loop_
_entity.id
_entity.type
_entity.pdbx_description
1 polymer ?
#
loop_
_entity_poly.entity_id
_entity_poly.type
_entity_poly.pdbx_seq_one_letter_code
_entity_poly.pdbx_strand_id
1 'polypeptide(L)'
;MTTLKQHLYDHICHYCDHQMLGIENDEVLEDLEELTERIFAPETLGGFRQLIHMIASVRSISSHSADSIMKDLHFPKYIFDALHNYGFEVDDKSINKEYYRNSYHKGWCSEYPFYVVLLKSHEYQFTIKSCELLAAFIKHYYSVLDTLRDKELARESSTREEDACANFRLFMKTNVAEFNSVREAIPKTPLDTPMSIANQLDKYLNDQEHWPYLAHKNYLRMLSHFFSNDWKSPKHISRKRLPFERVPKRYAEPIAVPIVGAHDDIFTLIPNESLIPNSEGLDEDDQYVTQHVIYTRARS
;
A
#
# COMPACT_ATOMS: atom_id res chain seq x y z
N MET A 1 6.68 -21.16 18.97
CA MET A 1 6.58 -19.71 19.25
C MET A 1 7.86 -19.03 18.77
N THR A 2 7.79 -17.92 18.02
CA THR A 2 8.99 -17.16 17.64
C THR A 2 9.58 -16.43 18.84
N THR A 3 10.87 -16.09 18.80
CA THR A 3 11.55 -15.45 19.93
C THR A 3 10.87 -14.13 20.33
N LEU A 4 10.50 -13.27 19.37
CA LEU A 4 9.77 -12.03 19.67
C LEU A 4 8.39 -12.30 20.31
N LYS A 5 7.64 -13.29 19.82
CA LYS A 5 6.34 -13.65 20.42
C LYS A 5 6.48 -14.10 21.87
N GLN A 6 7.55 -14.86 22.20
CA GLN A 6 7.86 -15.24 23.59
C GLN A 6 8.15 -14.04 24.48
N HIS A 7 9.00 -13.12 24.04
CA HIS A 7 9.28 -11.92 24.84
C HIS A 7 8.05 -11.05 25.06
N LEU A 8 7.19 -10.89 24.04
CA LEU A 8 5.93 -10.17 24.19
C LEU A 8 5.02 -10.85 25.21
N TYR A 9 4.87 -12.17 25.11
CA TYR A 9 4.09 -12.97 26.04
C TYR A 9 4.58 -12.82 27.50
N ASP A 10 5.88 -13.07 27.74
CA ASP A 10 6.47 -12.97 29.08
C ASP A 10 6.29 -11.56 29.68
N HIS A 11 6.42 -10.52 28.84
CA HIS A 11 6.21 -9.13 29.25
C HIS A 11 4.77 -8.83 29.64
N ILE A 12 3.80 -9.32 28.86
CA ILE A 12 2.37 -9.13 29.13
C ILE A 12 1.99 -9.88 30.42
N CYS A 13 2.44 -11.12 30.60
CA CYS A 13 2.24 -11.87 31.85
C CYS A 13 2.81 -11.11 33.06
N HIS A 14 4.04 -10.61 32.94
CA HIS A 14 4.65 -9.81 34.01
C HIS A 14 3.84 -8.56 34.34
N TYR A 15 3.29 -7.89 33.33
CA TYR A 15 2.39 -6.75 33.53
C TYR A 15 1.10 -7.17 34.26
N CYS A 16 0.47 -8.27 33.84
CA CYS A 16 -0.76 -8.79 34.46
C CYS A 16 -0.54 -9.13 35.94
N ASP A 17 0.58 -9.78 36.27
CA ASP A 17 0.99 -10.10 37.65
C ASP A 17 1.23 -8.82 38.46
N HIS A 18 1.98 -7.87 37.89
CA HIS A 18 2.31 -6.61 38.55
C HIS A 18 1.08 -5.75 38.84
N GLN A 19 0.10 -5.75 37.94
CA GLN A 19 -1.17 -5.02 38.09
C GLN A 19 -2.26 -5.83 38.79
N MET A 20 -1.99 -7.08 39.17
CA MET A 20 -2.94 -8.00 39.82
C MET A 20 -4.27 -8.13 39.06
N LEU A 21 -4.20 -8.28 37.73
CA LEU A 21 -5.41 -8.29 36.89
C LEU A 21 -6.22 -9.59 36.98
N GLY A 22 -5.64 -10.66 37.54
CA GLY A 22 -6.30 -11.96 37.64
C GLY A 22 -6.53 -12.67 36.30
N ILE A 23 -5.76 -12.30 35.28
CA ILE A 23 -5.76 -12.94 33.95
C ILE A 23 -4.76 -14.08 33.99
N GLU A 24 -5.18 -15.27 33.57
CA GLU A 24 -4.34 -16.46 33.60
C GLU A 24 -3.32 -16.46 32.43
N ASN A 25 -2.19 -17.12 32.62
CA ASN A 25 -1.09 -17.11 31.66
C ASN A 25 -1.46 -17.79 30.32
N ASP A 26 -2.37 -18.75 30.33
CA ASP A 26 -2.95 -19.36 29.14
C ASP A 26 -3.92 -18.40 28.43
N GLU A 27 -4.77 -17.68 29.17
CA GLU A 27 -5.64 -16.63 28.60
C GLU A 27 -4.82 -15.54 27.89
N VAL A 28 -3.70 -15.10 28.48
CA VAL A 28 -2.78 -14.15 27.82
C VAL A 28 -2.22 -14.71 26.51
N LEU A 29 -1.90 -16.00 26.49
CA LEU A 29 -1.37 -16.64 25.28
C LEU A 29 -2.44 -16.69 24.21
N GLU A 30 -3.63 -17.21 24.53
CA GLU A 30 -4.78 -17.34 23.63
C GLU A 30 -5.13 -15.99 22.98
N ASP A 31 -5.27 -14.95 23.79
CA ASP A 31 -5.57 -13.59 23.33
C ASP A 31 -4.47 -13.03 22.41
N LEU A 32 -3.19 -13.29 22.71
CA LEU A 32 -2.08 -12.89 21.85
C LEU A 32 -2.08 -13.66 20.54
N GLU A 33 -2.40 -14.96 20.56
CA GLU A 33 -2.52 -15.77 19.35
C GLU A 33 -3.67 -15.26 18.47
N GLU A 34 -4.86 -15.08 19.06
CA GLU A 34 -6.04 -14.55 18.39
C GLU A 34 -5.75 -13.20 17.73
N LEU A 35 -5.11 -12.27 18.46
CA LEU A 35 -4.73 -10.97 17.90
C LEU A 35 -3.78 -11.13 16.70
N THR A 36 -2.74 -11.97 16.82
CA THR A 36 -1.75 -12.15 15.74
C THR A 36 -2.35 -12.81 14.49
N GLU A 37 -3.27 -13.76 14.67
CA GLU A 37 -4.02 -14.37 13.59
C GLU A 37 -4.98 -13.39 12.94
N ARG A 38 -5.71 -12.62 13.76
CA ARG A 38 -6.71 -11.64 13.33
C ARG A 38 -6.09 -10.59 12.42
N ILE A 39 -4.92 -10.06 12.76
CA ILE A 39 -4.22 -9.05 11.96
C ILE A 39 -3.41 -9.65 10.80
N PHE A 40 -3.42 -10.97 10.61
CA PHE A 40 -2.60 -11.70 9.64
C PHE A 40 -1.11 -11.36 9.76
N ALA A 41 -0.58 -11.38 10.98
CA ALA A 41 0.82 -11.05 11.21
C ALA A 41 1.77 -12.12 10.63
N PRO A 42 2.93 -11.73 10.10
CA PRO A 42 3.99 -12.69 9.78
C PRO A 42 4.52 -13.34 11.07
N GLU A 43 5.04 -14.56 10.99
CA GLU A 43 5.58 -15.29 12.16
C GLU A 43 6.63 -14.50 12.94
N THR A 44 7.43 -13.70 12.23
CA THR A 44 8.48 -12.82 12.80
C THR A 44 7.93 -11.71 13.69
N LEU A 45 6.64 -11.34 13.56
CA LEU A 45 6.01 -10.17 14.17
C LEU A 45 6.78 -8.85 13.90
N GLY A 46 7.51 -8.80 12.79
CA GLY A 46 8.32 -7.64 12.43
C GLY A 46 7.48 -6.37 12.28
N GLY A 47 7.74 -5.38 13.13
CA GLY A 47 7.06 -4.10 13.18
C GLY A 47 5.76 -4.10 13.98
N PHE A 48 5.55 -5.09 14.86
CA PHE A 48 4.37 -5.15 15.74
C PHE A 48 4.19 -3.88 16.57
N ARG A 49 5.27 -3.18 16.95
CA ARG A 49 5.20 -1.89 17.62
C ARG A 49 4.35 -0.85 16.87
N GLN A 50 4.34 -0.90 15.54
CA GLN A 50 3.59 0.06 14.73
C GLN A 50 2.08 -0.06 14.95
N LEU A 51 1.58 -1.26 15.26
CA LEU A 51 0.19 -1.46 15.64
C LEU A 51 -0.13 -0.73 16.96
N ILE A 52 0.74 -0.87 17.96
CA ILE A 52 0.59 -0.19 19.26
C ILE A 52 0.62 1.33 19.08
N HIS A 53 1.59 1.81 18.31
CA HIS A 53 1.76 3.24 18.03
C HIS A 53 0.59 3.82 17.23
N MET A 54 0.05 3.05 16.27
CA MET A 54 -1.15 3.42 15.53
C MET A 54 -2.34 3.63 16.47
N ILE A 55 -2.63 2.66 17.35
CA ILE A 55 -3.76 2.73 18.26
C ILE A 55 -3.58 3.90 19.24
N ALA A 56 -2.37 4.09 19.78
CA ALA A 56 -2.07 5.25 20.64
C ALA A 56 -2.28 6.58 19.91
N SER A 57 -1.83 6.68 18.65
CA SER A 57 -1.98 7.88 17.82
C SER A 57 -3.46 8.17 17.56
N VAL A 58 -4.23 7.17 17.15
CA VAL A 58 -5.69 7.30 16.94
C VAL A 58 -6.38 7.68 18.24
N ARG A 59 -6.03 7.04 19.36
CA ARG A 59 -6.65 7.29 20.68
C ARG A 59 -6.43 8.72 21.17
N SER A 60 -5.27 9.30 20.87
CA SER A 60 -5.00 10.71 21.23
C SER A 60 -5.86 11.72 20.46
N ILE A 61 -6.45 11.31 19.33
CA ILE A 61 -7.31 12.16 18.48
C ILE A 61 -8.81 11.80 18.64
N SER A 62 -9.13 10.51 18.66
CA SER A 62 -10.50 9.98 18.73
C SER A 62 -10.52 8.66 19.50
N SER A 63 -10.92 8.72 20.77
CA SER A 63 -11.12 7.52 21.60
C SER A 63 -12.13 6.56 20.98
N HIS A 64 -13.22 7.09 20.41
CA HIS A 64 -14.24 6.30 19.73
C HIS A 64 -13.67 5.48 18.57
N SER A 65 -12.84 6.10 17.71
CA SER A 65 -12.22 5.40 16.58
C SER A 65 -11.22 4.35 17.07
N ALA A 66 -10.43 4.66 18.10
CA ALA A 66 -9.49 3.72 18.69
C ALA A 66 -10.20 2.50 19.30
N ASP A 67 -11.27 2.72 20.06
CA ASP A 67 -12.05 1.64 20.68
C ASP A 67 -12.74 0.78 19.60
N SER A 68 -13.23 1.38 18.50
CA SER A 68 -13.77 0.63 17.37
C SER A 68 -12.69 -0.23 16.70
N ILE A 69 -11.51 0.33 16.44
CA ILE A 69 -10.39 -0.41 15.84
C ILE A 69 -9.96 -1.56 16.74
N MET A 70 -9.74 -1.31 18.04
CA MET A 70 -9.37 -2.35 19.00
C MET A 70 -10.42 -3.47 19.03
N LYS A 71 -11.71 -3.11 19.02
CA LYS A 71 -12.80 -4.08 18.94
C LYS A 71 -12.74 -4.92 17.67
N ASP A 72 -12.59 -4.31 16.49
CA ASP A 72 -12.60 -5.05 15.22
C ASP A 72 -11.34 -5.93 15.03
N LEU A 73 -10.22 -5.54 15.65
CA LEU A 73 -8.97 -6.31 15.71
C LEU A 73 -8.93 -7.36 16.82
N HIS A 74 -9.97 -7.47 17.66
CA HIS A 74 -9.98 -8.30 18.87
C HIS A 74 -8.75 -8.02 19.75
N PHE A 75 -8.37 -6.75 19.88
CA PHE A 75 -7.20 -6.34 20.64
C PHE A 75 -7.59 -6.15 22.11
N PRO A 76 -7.15 -7.02 23.04
CA PRO A 76 -7.46 -6.87 24.44
C PRO A 76 -6.81 -5.61 25.03
N LYS A 77 -7.57 -4.89 25.85
CA LYS A 77 -7.12 -3.63 26.44
C LYS A 77 -5.86 -3.80 27.30
N TYR A 78 -5.77 -4.90 28.07
CA TYR A 78 -4.62 -5.14 28.94
C TYR A 78 -3.32 -5.41 28.14
N ILE A 79 -3.40 -6.08 26.98
CA ILE A 79 -2.24 -6.25 26.08
C ILE A 79 -1.79 -4.88 25.56
N PHE A 80 -2.73 -4.02 25.16
CA PHE A 80 -2.39 -2.67 24.71
C PHE A 80 -1.73 -1.87 25.84
N ASP A 81 -2.30 -1.90 27.05
CA ASP A 81 -1.78 -1.18 28.21
C ASP A 81 -0.39 -1.71 28.63
N ALA A 82 -0.14 -3.03 28.57
CA ALA A 82 1.16 -3.64 28.81
C ALA A 82 2.24 -3.16 27.83
N LEU A 83 1.88 -3.06 26.55
CA LEU A 83 2.84 -2.70 25.50
C LEU A 83 3.02 -1.18 25.34
N HIS A 84 1.97 -0.40 25.61
CA HIS A 84 2.00 1.05 25.46
C HIS A 84 2.36 1.79 26.74
N ASN A 85 1.66 1.51 27.86
CA ASN A 85 1.77 2.30 29.09
C ASN A 85 2.90 1.76 29.98
N TYR A 86 3.02 0.43 30.08
CA TYR A 86 4.08 -0.21 30.85
C TYR A 86 5.41 -0.27 30.07
N GLY A 87 5.32 -0.17 28.74
CA GLY A 87 6.46 -0.06 27.83
C GLY A 87 7.15 -1.40 27.61
N PHE A 88 7.44 -1.75 26.35
CA PHE A 88 8.16 -2.97 26.00
C PHE A 88 9.54 -2.64 25.45
N GLU A 89 10.58 -3.03 26.18
CA GLU A 89 11.97 -2.91 25.77
C GLU A 89 12.68 -4.26 25.93
N VAL A 90 13.50 -4.61 24.94
CA VAL A 90 14.27 -5.87 24.93
C VAL A 90 15.74 -5.55 24.65
N ASP A 91 16.63 -6.09 25.49
CA ASP A 91 18.09 -5.92 25.37
C ASP A 91 18.67 -6.61 24.13
N ASP A 92 18.02 -7.68 23.67
CA ASP A 92 18.39 -8.36 22.42
C ASP A 92 18.16 -7.44 21.21
N LYS A 93 19.27 -7.02 20.60
CA LYS A 93 19.28 -6.11 19.45
C LYS A 93 18.53 -6.65 18.23
N SER A 94 18.52 -7.98 18.02
CA SER A 94 17.83 -8.60 16.89
C SER A 94 16.32 -8.51 17.09
N ILE A 95 15.85 -8.86 18.29
CA ILE A 95 14.43 -8.80 18.66
C ILE A 95 13.95 -7.36 18.62
N ASN A 96 14.74 -6.44 19.17
CA ASN A 96 14.46 -5.02 19.14
C ASN A 96 14.34 -4.51 17.68
N LYS A 97 15.29 -4.87 16.81
CA LYS A 97 15.22 -4.50 15.38
C LYS A 97 13.96 -5.03 14.68
N GLU A 98 13.53 -6.24 14.99
CA GLU A 98 12.27 -6.80 14.47
C GLU A 98 11.07 -6.02 15.00
N TYR A 99 10.95 -5.83 16.31
CA TYR A 99 9.81 -5.17 16.94
C TYR A 99 9.61 -3.73 16.45
N TYR A 100 10.69 -2.96 16.29
CA TYR A 100 10.66 -1.55 15.87
C TYR A 100 10.73 -1.35 14.35
N ARG A 101 10.62 -2.40 13.55
CA ARG A 101 10.71 -2.33 12.09
C ARG A 101 9.61 -1.44 11.49
N ASN A 102 9.98 -0.61 10.50
CA ASN A 102 9.09 0.29 9.75
C ASN A 102 8.90 -0.11 8.27
N SER A 103 9.68 -1.08 7.79
CA SER A 103 9.63 -1.58 6.42
C SER A 103 9.17 -3.02 6.39
N TYR A 104 8.44 -3.42 5.37
CA TYR A 104 8.08 -4.82 5.15
C TYR A 104 9.11 -5.53 4.26
N HIS A 105 9.20 -6.86 4.35
CA HIS A 105 10.02 -7.64 3.42
C HIS A 105 9.37 -7.74 2.04
N LYS A 106 10.20 -8.02 1.03
CA LYS A 106 9.69 -8.33 -0.32
C LYS A 106 8.71 -9.50 -0.24
N GLY A 107 7.52 -9.34 -0.84
CA GLY A 107 6.45 -10.35 -0.81
C GLY A 107 5.34 -10.07 0.21
N TRP A 108 5.62 -9.34 1.29
CA TRP A 108 4.62 -9.09 2.34
C TRP A 108 3.39 -8.33 1.88
N CYS A 109 3.51 -7.47 0.87
CA CYS A 109 2.34 -6.80 0.31
C CYS A 109 1.30 -7.77 -0.26
N SER A 110 1.73 -8.98 -0.67
CA SER A 110 0.88 -10.05 -1.20
C SER A 110 0.55 -11.10 -0.15
N GLU A 111 1.50 -11.46 0.71
CA GLU A 111 1.31 -12.47 1.76
C GLU A 111 0.51 -11.96 2.96
N TYR A 112 0.74 -10.70 3.36
CA TYR A 112 0.14 -10.07 4.54
C TYR A 112 -0.39 -8.66 4.23
N PRO A 113 -1.30 -8.48 3.23
CA PRO A 113 -1.66 -7.16 2.73
C PRO A 113 -2.20 -6.24 3.83
N PHE A 114 -3.09 -6.78 4.67
CA PHE A 114 -3.72 -6.07 5.79
C PHE A 114 -2.72 -5.71 6.89
N TYR A 115 -1.83 -6.64 7.30
CA TYR A 115 -0.79 -6.35 8.27
C TYR A 115 0.10 -5.18 7.81
N VAL A 116 0.42 -5.12 6.51
CA VAL A 116 1.21 -4.02 5.95
C VAL A 116 0.46 -2.67 6.03
N VAL A 117 -0.88 -2.66 6.03
CA VAL A 117 -1.67 -1.44 6.32
C VAL A 117 -1.39 -0.95 7.73
N LEU A 118 -1.36 -1.85 8.71
CA LEU A 118 -1.11 -1.50 10.11
C LEU A 118 0.36 -1.08 10.33
N LEU A 119 1.30 -1.80 9.72
CA LEU A 119 2.73 -1.52 9.77
C LEU A 119 3.08 -0.11 9.27
N LYS A 120 2.43 0.33 8.19
CA LYS A 120 2.69 1.62 7.53
C LYS A 120 1.95 2.80 8.16
N SER A 121 1.29 2.60 9.29
CA SER A 121 0.57 3.64 10.02
C SER A 121 1.42 4.85 10.42
N HIS A 122 2.72 4.68 10.64
CA HIS A 122 3.64 5.80 10.92
C HIS A 122 3.78 6.79 9.75
N GLU A 123 3.37 6.42 8.53
CA GLU A 123 3.36 7.30 7.35
C GLU A 123 2.01 8.04 7.19
N TYR A 124 1.00 7.71 8.02
CA TYR A 124 -0.36 8.20 7.85
C TYR A 124 -0.59 9.58 8.46
N GLN A 125 -1.50 10.32 7.84
CA GLN A 125 -2.02 11.54 8.42
C GLN A 125 -3.21 11.21 9.31
N PHE A 126 -3.09 11.46 10.61
CA PHE A 126 -4.20 11.31 11.55
C PHE A 126 -4.89 12.65 11.82
N THR A 127 -6.13 12.75 11.33
CA THR A 127 -7.14 13.75 11.70
C THR A 127 -8.36 13.00 12.22
N ILE A 128 -9.35 13.70 12.77
CA ILE A 128 -10.58 13.04 13.24
C ILE A 128 -11.20 12.23 12.08
N LYS A 129 -11.24 12.79 10.88
CA LYS A 129 -11.81 12.16 9.69
C LYS A 129 -11.01 10.97 9.19
N SER A 130 -9.68 11.07 9.13
CA SER A 130 -8.88 9.93 8.71
C SER A 130 -8.86 8.80 9.76
N CYS A 131 -9.02 9.12 11.06
CA CYS A 131 -9.25 8.13 12.11
C CYS A 131 -10.59 7.39 11.92
N GLU A 132 -11.67 8.15 11.69
CA GLU A 132 -13.01 7.59 11.37
C GLU A 132 -12.93 6.68 10.14
N LEU A 133 -12.19 7.10 9.11
CA LEU A 133 -12.02 6.33 7.89
C LEU A 133 -11.20 5.06 8.10
N LEU A 134 -10.13 5.10 8.90
CA LEU A 134 -9.34 3.92 9.25
C LEU A 134 -10.19 2.90 10.00
N ALA A 135 -11.00 3.34 10.96
CA ALA A 135 -11.95 2.47 11.66
C ALA A 135 -12.97 1.86 10.69
N ALA A 136 -13.56 2.67 9.81
CA ALA A 136 -14.51 2.20 8.80
C ALA A 136 -13.87 1.19 7.82
N PHE A 137 -12.63 1.44 7.39
CA PHE A 137 -11.87 0.53 6.52
C PHE A 137 -11.64 -0.82 7.20
N ILE A 138 -11.14 -0.83 8.44
CA ILE A 138 -10.85 -2.07 9.18
C ILE A 138 -12.14 -2.88 9.41
N LYS A 139 -13.21 -2.21 9.84
CA LYS A 139 -14.51 -2.85 10.04
C LYS A 139 -15.04 -3.48 8.76
N HIS A 140 -15.00 -2.72 7.66
CA HIS A 140 -15.50 -3.19 6.36
C HIS A 140 -14.61 -4.29 5.78
N TYR A 141 -13.29 -4.19 5.96
CA TYR A 141 -12.35 -5.21 5.52
C TYR A 141 -12.75 -6.60 6.03
N TYR A 142 -13.09 -6.73 7.31
CA TYR A 142 -13.53 -8.00 7.86
C TYR A 142 -14.94 -8.41 7.46
N SER A 143 -15.85 -7.45 7.16
CA SER A 143 -17.20 -7.79 6.71
C SER A 143 -17.24 -8.33 5.28
N VAL A 144 -16.21 -8.05 4.46
CA VAL A 144 -16.11 -8.51 3.07
C VAL A 144 -14.88 -9.38 2.80
N LEU A 145 -14.21 -9.87 3.85
CA LEU A 145 -12.94 -10.59 3.74
C LEU A 145 -13.01 -11.79 2.79
N ASP A 146 -14.11 -12.55 2.83
CA ASP A 146 -14.33 -13.70 1.95
C ASP A 146 -14.35 -13.26 0.48
N THR A 147 -14.96 -12.12 0.17
CA THR A 147 -14.97 -11.55 -1.19
C THR A 147 -13.58 -11.07 -1.60
N LEU A 148 -12.80 -10.51 -0.68
CA LEU A 148 -11.45 -10.02 -0.97
C LEU A 148 -10.47 -11.15 -1.29
N ARG A 149 -10.68 -12.32 -0.67
CA ARG A 149 -9.87 -13.54 -0.82
C ARG A 149 -10.41 -14.54 -1.83
N ASP A 150 -11.53 -14.23 -2.45
CA ASP A 150 -12.10 -15.05 -3.51
C ASP A 150 -11.16 -15.12 -4.72
N LYS A 151 -10.70 -16.34 -5.01
CA LYS A 151 -9.79 -16.62 -6.13
C LYS A 151 -10.46 -16.40 -7.49
N GLU A 152 -11.78 -16.51 -7.58
CA GLU A 152 -12.52 -16.26 -8.83
C GLU A 152 -12.61 -14.76 -9.15
N LEU A 153 -12.50 -13.91 -8.13
CA LEU A 153 -12.48 -12.46 -8.28
C LEU A 153 -11.07 -11.90 -8.45
N ALA A 154 -10.04 -12.66 -8.09
CA ALA A 154 -8.64 -12.25 -8.20
C ALA A 154 -8.22 -11.93 -9.65
N ARG A 155 -7.28 -10.99 -9.80
CA ARG A 155 -6.64 -10.68 -11.08
C ARG A 155 -5.46 -11.63 -11.29
N GLU A 156 -4.96 -11.73 -12.52
CA GLU A 156 -3.79 -12.57 -12.86
C GLU A 156 -2.54 -12.22 -12.01
N SER A 157 -2.42 -10.97 -11.55
CA SER A 157 -1.24 -10.46 -10.85
C SER A 157 -1.47 -10.03 -9.40
N SER A 158 -2.71 -9.98 -8.91
CA SER A 158 -3.02 -9.52 -7.54
C SER A 158 -4.40 -9.98 -7.07
N THR A 159 -4.54 -10.18 -5.76
CA THR A 159 -5.84 -10.38 -5.11
C THR A 159 -6.59 -9.05 -4.90
N ARG A 160 -7.89 -9.12 -4.57
CA ARG A 160 -8.65 -7.92 -4.21
C ARG A 160 -8.25 -7.37 -2.85
N GLU A 161 -7.83 -8.25 -1.95
CA GLU A 161 -7.22 -7.87 -0.67
C GLU A 161 -5.97 -7.01 -0.88
N GLU A 162 -5.04 -7.46 -1.73
CA GLU A 162 -3.83 -6.73 -2.10
C GLU A 162 -4.14 -5.35 -2.68
N ASP A 163 -5.05 -5.31 -3.65
CA ASP A 163 -5.47 -4.09 -4.29
C ASP A 163 -6.09 -3.13 -3.25
N ALA A 164 -7.08 -3.56 -2.48
CA ALA A 164 -7.74 -2.72 -1.48
C ALA A 164 -6.75 -2.16 -0.44
N CYS A 165 -5.90 -3.02 0.10
CA CYS A 165 -4.89 -2.62 1.09
C CYS A 165 -3.87 -1.66 0.49
N ALA A 166 -3.32 -1.94 -0.70
CA ALA A 166 -2.33 -1.07 -1.33
C ALA A 166 -2.89 0.33 -1.63
N ASN A 167 -4.11 0.40 -2.16
CA ASN A 167 -4.79 1.66 -2.47
C ASN A 167 -5.10 2.44 -1.19
N PHE A 168 -5.54 1.77 -0.12
CA PHE A 168 -5.83 2.42 1.16
C PHE A 168 -4.56 2.97 1.83
N ARG A 169 -3.46 2.20 1.81
CA ARG A 169 -2.16 2.69 2.32
C ARG A 169 -1.74 3.98 1.63
N LEU A 170 -1.78 4.01 0.29
CA LEU A 170 -1.43 5.20 -0.48
C LEU A 170 -2.35 6.36 -0.13
N PHE A 171 -3.65 6.09 -0.05
CA PHE A 171 -4.66 7.09 0.29
C PHE A 171 -4.45 7.71 1.67
N MET A 172 -3.92 6.98 2.65
CA MET A 172 -3.70 7.48 4.01
C MET A 172 -2.39 8.24 4.20
N LYS A 173 -1.44 8.18 3.25
CA LYS A 173 -0.11 8.80 3.40
C LYS A 173 -0.17 10.32 3.51
N THR A 174 0.65 10.87 4.41
CA THR A 174 0.84 12.31 4.64
C THR A 174 1.37 13.06 3.42
N ASN A 175 2.21 12.43 2.60
CA ASN A 175 2.94 13.09 1.50
C ASN A 175 2.19 13.10 0.16
N VAL A 176 0.93 12.65 0.13
CA VAL A 176 0.08 12.67 -1.07
C VAL A 176 -0.96 13.78 -0.93
N ALA A 177 -0.53 15.02 -1.21
CA ALA A 177 -1.29 16.24 -0.93
C ALA A 177 -2.68 16.27 -1.59
N GLU A 178 -2.82 15.69 -2.79
CA GLU A 178 -4.10 15.63 -3.50
C GLU A 178 -5.19 14.87 -2.75
N PHE A 179 -4.82 13.92 -1.88
CA PHE A 179 -5.76 13.16 -1.08
C PHE A 179 -6.11 13.82 0.25
N ASN A 180 -5.38 14.87 0.65
CA ASN A 180 -5.65 15.57 1.91
C ASN A 180 -7.07 16.16 1.91
N SER A 181 -7.46 16.82 0.81
CA SER A 181 -8.81 17.40 0.65
C SER A 181 -9.89 16.31 0.71
N VAL A 182 -9.64 15.14 0.11
CA VAL A 182 -10.57 14.00 0.13
C VAL A 182 -10.73 13.45 1.55
N ARG A 183 -9.62 13.25 2.28
CA ARG A 183 -9.64 12.74 3.67
C ARG A 183 -10.34 13.68 4.63
N GLU A 184 -10.27 14.99 4.40
CA GLU A 184 -10.97 15.96 5.25
C GLU A 184 -12.46 16.11 4.87
N ALA A 185 -12.83 15.78 3.62
CA ALA A 185 -14.21 15.80 3.17
C ALA A 185 -14.98 14.49 3.42
N ILE A 186 -14.27 13.36 3.60
CA ILE A 186 -14.82 12.00 3.68
C ILE A 186 -14.13 11.25 4.83
N PRO A 187 -14.89 10.68 5.79
CA PRO A 187 -16.34 10.61 5.83
C PRO A 187 -16.99 11.92 6.27
N LYS A 188 -18.22 12.20 5.85
CA LYS A 188 -18.99 13.35 6.34
C LYS A 188 -19.36 13.19 7.80
N THR A 189 -19.70 11.97 8.22
CA THR A 189 -20.06 11.67 9.61
C THR A 189 -19.37 10.40 10.11
N PRO A 190 -19.09 10.29 11.41
CA PRO A 190 -18.53 9.05 12.00
C PRO A 190 -19.43 7.81 11.82
N LEU A 191 -20.70 8.00 11.46
CA LEU A 191 -21.68 6.93 11.27
C LEU A 191 -21.88 6.56 9.79
N ASP A 192 -21.07 7.14 8.89
CA ASP A 192 -21.16 6.80 7.47
C ASP A 192 -20.93 5.31 7.24
N THR A 193 -21.92 4.67 6.61
CA THR A 193 -21.81 3.27 6.21
C THR A 193 -20.77 3.13 5.10
N PRO A 194 -20.20 1.93 4.87
CA PRO A 194 -19.30 1.68 3.74
C PRO A 194 -19.89 2.17 2.41
N MET A 195 -21.17 1.88 2.14
CA MET A 195 -21.86 2.37 0.95
C MET A 195 -21.98 3.90 0.90
N SER A 196 -22.17 4.59 2.04
CA SER A 196 -22.13 6.06 2.09
C SER A 196 -20.76 6.59 1.69
N ILE A 197 -19.68 6.00 2.21
CA ILE A 197 -18.30 6.37 1.89
C ILE A 197 -18.02 6.15 0.40
N ALA A 198 -18.43 5.01 -0.17
CA ALA A 198 -18.30 4.74 -1.61
C ALA A 198 -19.00 5.81 -2.46
N ASN A 199 -20.25 6.15 -2.13
CA ASN A 199 -21.00 7.19 -2.83
C ASN A 199 -20.36 8.58 -2.70
N GLN A 200 -19.72 8.89 -1.56
CA GLN A 200 -18.99 10.14 -1.37
C GLN A 200 -17.74 10.19 -2.24
N LEU A 201 -16.98 9.08 -2.33
CA LEU A 201 -15.81 8.95 -3.20
C LEU A 201 -16.21 9.08 -4.68
N ASP A 202 -17.29 8.41 -5.11
CA ASP A 202 -17.80 8.50 -6.48
C ASP A 202 -18.28 9.91 -6.82
N LYS A 203 -18.96 10.58 -5.88
CA LYS A 203 -19.37 11.98 -6.08
C LYS A 203 -18.15 12.87 -6.27
N TYR A 204 -17.12 12.71 -5.43
CA TYR A 204 -15.87 13.46 -5.55
C TYR A 204 -15.17 13.20 -6.89
N LEU A 205 -15.16 11.95 -7.35
CA LEU A 205 -14.57 11.55 -8.63
C LEU A 205 -15.31 12.08 -9.86
N ASN A 206 -16.63 12.29 -9.77
CA ASN A 206 -17.45 12.79 -10.88
C ASN A 206 -17.51 14.32 -10.94
N ASP A 207 -17.02 15.00 -9.91
CA ASP A 207 -16.95 16.45 -9.89
C ASP A 207 -15.79 16.95 -10.76
N GLN A 208 -16.12 17.49 -11.94
CA GLN A 208 -15.16 17.92 -12.95
C GLN A 208 -14.21 19.02 -12.45
N GLU A 209 -14.59 19.80 -11.44
CA GLU A 209 -13.75 20.85 -10.87
C GLU A 209 -12.45 20.29 -10.26
N HIS A 210 -12.48 19.04 -9.79
CA HIS A 210 -11.36 18.42 -9.08
C HIS A 210 -10.43 17.59 -9.98
N TRP A 211 -10.81 17.36 -11.25
CA TRP A 211 -10.07 16.47 -12.16
C TRP A 211 -8.62 16.89 -12.46
N PRO A 212 -8.29 18.18 -12.65
CA PRO A 212 -6.91 18.61 -12.89
C PRO A 212 -5.95 18.30 -11.73
N TYR A 213 -6.49 18.06 -10.52
CA TYR A 213 -5.73 17.89 -9.29
C TYR A 213 -5.72 16.44 -8.78
N LEU A 214 -6.27 15.49 -9.53
CA LEU A 214 -6.40 14.07 -9.14
C LEU A 214 -5.58 13.15 -10.06
N ALA A 215 -4.25 13.21 -9.94
CA ALA A 215 -3.37 12.36 -10.72
C ALA A 215 -3.63 10.86 -10.41
N HIS A 216 -4.02 10.54 -9.17
CA HIS A 216 -4.23 9.18 -8.70
C HIS A 216 -5.72 8.80 -8.58
N LYS A 217 -6.60 9.33 -9.45
CA LYS A 217 -8.05 9.03 -9.44
C LYS A 217 -8.42 7.55 -9.48
N ASN A 218 -7.60 6.71 -10.11
CA ASN A 218 -7.84 5.27 -10.18
C ASN A 218 -7.75 4.60 -8.80
N TYR A 219 -6.96 5.16 -7.87
CA TYR A 219 -6.84 4.61 -6.53
C TYR A 219 -8.10 4.88 -5.71
N LEU A 220 -8.69 6.07 -5.86
CA LEU A 220 -9.99 6.39 -5.26
C LEU A 220 -11.12 5.53 -5.84
N ARG A 221 -11.09 5.24 -7.14
CA ARG A 221 -12.06 4.31 -7.76
C ARG A 221 -11.95 2.90 -7.16
N MET A 222 -10.74 2.42 -6.94
CA MET A 222 -10.52 1.13 -6.28
C MET A 222 -11.05 1.13 -4.84
N LEU A 223 -10.89 2.23 -4.10
CA LEU A 223 -11.47 2.37 -2.76
C LEU A 223 -12.99 2.46 -2.79
N SER A 224 -13.58 3.15 -3.77
CA SER A 224 -15.03 3.16 -3.96
C SER A 224 -15.57 1.74 -4.17
N HIS A 225 -14.92 0.96 -5.04
CA HIS A 225 -15.27 -0.45 -5.26
C HIS A 225 -15.12 -1.31 -4.00
N PHE A 226 -14.08 -1.08 -3.21
CA PHE A 226 -13.91 -1.75 -1.93
C PHE A 226 -15.08 -1.46 -0.98
N PHE A 227 -15.41 -0.19 -0.78
CA PHE A 227 -16.46 0.23 0.16
C PHE A 227 -17.88 -0.14 -0.28
N SER A 228 -18.14 -0.21 -1.59
CA SER A 228 -19.43 -0.68 -2.14
C SER A 228 -19.51 -2.22 -2.24
N ASN A 229 -18.37 -2.91 -2.13
CA ASN A 229 -18.20 -4.34 -2.35
C ASN A 229 -18.74 -4.82 -3.73
N ASP A 230 -18.59 -4.01 -4.77
CA ASP A 230 -19.13 -4.26 -6.11
C ASP A 230 -18.12 -4.92 -7.06
N TRP A 231 -17.34 -5.86 -6.52
CA TRP A 231 -16.30 -6.54 -7.28
C TRP A 231 -16.89 -7.34 -8.45
N LYS A 232 -16.41 -7.04 -9.66
CA LYS A 232 -16.73 -7.81 -10.87
C LYS A 232 -15.59 -8.77 -11.15
N SER A 233 -15.95 -10.00 -11.56
CA SER A 233 -14.99 -10.95 -12.10
C SER A 233 -14.15 -10.27 -13.20
N PRO A 234 -12.84 -10.52 -13.26
CA PRO A 234 -12.02 -9.96 -14.33
C PRO A 234 -12.64 -10.37 -15.65
N LYS A 235 -13.09 -9.39 -16.44
CA LYS A 235 -13.44 -9.68 -17.83
C LYS A 235 -12.13 -10.08 -18.50
N HIS A 236 -11.99 -11.36 -18.87
CA HIS A 236 -11.01 -11.76 -19.88
C HIS A 236 -11.39 -11.03 -21.17
N ILE A 237 -10.97 -9.78 -21.28
CA ILE A 237 -10.81 -9.17 -22.59
C ILE A 237 -9.61 -9.91 -23.13
N SER A 238 -9.86 -11.00 -23.85
CA SER A 238 -8.92 -11.48 -24.83
C SER A 238 -8.69 -10.27 -25.71
N ARG A 239 -7.62 -9.51 -25.46
CA ARG A 239 -7.03 -8.70 -26.51
C ARG A 239 -6.75 -9.75 -27.56
N LYS A 240 -7.65 -9.87 -28.55
CA LYS A 240 -7.31 -10.36 -29.86
C LYS A 240 -6.20 -9.41 -30.28
N ARG A 241 -4.97 -9.73 -29.87
CA ARG A 241 -3.80 -9.38 -30.63
C ARG A 241 -4.14 -10.02 -31.97
N LEU A 242 -4.67 -9.21 -32.88
CA LEU A 242 -4.47 -9.47 -34.29
C LEU A 242 -3.01 -9.91 -34.39
N PRO A 243 -2.72 -11.06 -35.01
CA PRO A 243 -1.35 -11.46 -35.18
C PRO A 243 -0.68 -10.32 -35.94
N PHE A 244 0.00 -9.44 -35.20
CA PHE A 244 1.06 -8.66 -35.76
C PHE A 244 2.03 -9.75 -36.18
N GLU A 245 1.95 -10.14 -37.46
CA GLU A 245 3.11 -10.62 -38.16
C GLU A 245 4.22 -9.65 -37.79
N ARG A 246 5.05 -10.04 -36.83
CA ARG A 246 6.34 -9.43 -36.62
C ARG A 246 7.15 -9.84 -37.84
N VAL A 247 6.85 -9.22 -38.98
CA VAL A 247 7.84 -9.01 -40.01
C VAL A 247 8.92 -8.22 -39.27
N PRO A 248 10.14 -8.74 -39.10
CA PRO A 248 11.21 -7.94 -38.54
C PRO A 248 11.32 -6.71 -39.43
N LYS A 249 11.02 -5.53 -38.88
CA LYS A 249 11.32 -4.26 -39.56
C LYS A 249 12.82 -4.29 -39.78
N ARG A 250 13.25 -4.61 -41.00
CA ARG A 250 14.61 -4.33 -41.44
C ARG A 250 14.72 -2.81 -41.37
N TYR A 251 15.39 -2.32 -40.34
CA TYR A 251 15.84 -0.93 -40.32
C TYR A 251 16.64 -0.73 -41.62
N ALA A 252 16.28 0.29 -42.41
CA ALA A 252 17.09 0.67 -43.54
C ALA A 252 18.51 0.95 -43.03
N GLU A 253 19.52 0.48 -43.76
CA GLU A 253 20.92 0.67 -43.37
C GLU A 253 21.19 2.17 -43.14
N PRO A 254 21.81 2.55 -42.00
CA PRO A 254 22.08 3.95 -41.71
C PRO A 254 23.03 4.54 -42.75
N ILE A 255 22.77 5.77 -43.18
CA ILE A 255 23.63 6.45 -44.15
C ILE A 255 24.82 7.05 -43.39
N ALA A 256 26.03 6.66 -43.81
CA ALA A 256 27.27 7.25 -43.35
C ALA A 256 27.55 8.54 -44.14
N VAL A 257 27.56 9.68 -43.47
CA VAL A 257 27.86 10.99 -44.07
C VAL A 257 29.27 11.43 -43.59
N PRO A 258 30.17 11.82 -44.50
CA PRO A 258 31.51 12.28 -44.13
C PRO A 258 31.45 13.64 -43.42
N ILE A 259 32.25 13.79 -42.36
CA ILE A 259 32.33 15.04 -41.59
C ILE A 259 33.34 15.97 -42.26
N VAL A 260 32.90 17.15 -42.70
CA VAL A 260 33.76 18.14 -43.36
C VAL A 260 34.88 18.57 -42.41
N GLY A 261 36.14 18.26 -42.77
CA GLY A 261 37.35 18.60 -42.00
C GLY A 261 37.95 17.44 -41.18
N ALA A 262 37.37 16.24 -41.21
CA ALA A 262 37.95 15.04 -40.61
C ALA A 262 38.78 14.21 -41.63
N HIS A 263 39.69 13.36 -41.14
CA HIS A 263 40.39 12.37 -41.98
C HIS A 263 39.38 11.38 -42.60
N ASP A 264 39.69 10.88 -43.81
CA ASP A 264 38.81 10.10 -44.73
C ASP A 264 38.15 8.83 -44.13
N ASP A 265 38.52 8.46 -42.90
CA ASP A 265 38.10 7.23 -42.23
C ASP A 265 37.02 7.46 -41.15
N ILE A 266 36.53 8.70 -40.98
CA ILE A 266 35.58 9.07 -39.93
C ILE A 266 34.26 9.54 -40.54
N PHE A 267 33.19 8.79 -40.24
CA PHE A 267 31.84 9.07 -40.72
C PHE A 267 30.86 9.23 -39.55
N THR A 268 29.87 10.09 -39.75
CA THR A 268 28.69 10.19 -38.88
C THR A 268 27.56 9.35 -39.46
N LEU A 269 26.99 8.46 -38.64
CA LEU A 269 25.80 7.70 -39.00
C LEU A 269 24.56 8.55 -38.67
N ILE A 270 23.81 8.93 -39.70
CA ILE A 270 22.54 9.64 -39.53
C ILE A 270 21.41 8.66 -39.89
N PRO A 271 20.44 8.41 -39.00
CA PRO A 271 19.26 7.62 -39.35
C PRO A 271 18.51 8.31 -40.49
N ASN A 272 18.19 7.56 -41.55
CA ASN A 272 17.70 8.09 -42.82
C ASN A 272 16.23 8.57 -42.78
N GLU A 273 15.58 8.48 -41.63
CA GLU A 273 14.25 9.03 -41.41
C GLU A 273 14.27 9.88 -40.16
N SER A 274 13.64 11.06 -40.26
CA SER A 274 13.23 11.83 -39.09
C SER A 274 12.43 10.91 -38.19
N LEU A 275 12.98 10.60 -37.01
CA LEU A 275 12.25 9.99 -35.91
C LEU A 275 11.14 10.97 -35.52
N ILE A 276 10.00 10.91 -36.23
CA ILE A 276 8.74 11.37 -35.67
C ILE A 276 8.48 10.34 -34.57
N PRO A 277 8.57 10.70 -33.28
CA PRO A 277 8.18 9.79 -32.24
C PRO A 277 6.73 9.41 -32.52
N ASN A 278 6.40 8.12 -32.50
CA ASN A 278 5.01 7.70 -32.53
C ASN A 278 4.26 8.48 -31.45
N SER A 279 3.32 9.33 -31.85
CA SER A 279 2.54 10.19 -30.95
C SER A 279 1.47 9.43 -30.16
N GLU A 280 1.60 8.10 -30.05
CA GLU A 280 0.76 7.28 -29.19
C GLU A 280 1.59 6.86 -27.97
N GLY A 281 1.51 7.70 -26.92
CA GLY A 281 2.00 7.37 -25.58
C GLY A 281 3.23 8.14 -25.10
N LEU A 282 3.41 9.40 -25.49
CA LEU A 282 4.36 10.31 -24.86
C LEU A 282 3.58 11.45 -24.19
N ASP A 283 3.70 11.55 -22.86
CA ASP A 283 3.24 12.70 -22.10
C ASP A 283 4.21 13.89 -22.33
N GLU A 284 3.70 15.12 -22.29
CA GLU A 284 4.42 16.34 -22.68
C GLU A 284 5.63 16.70 -21.80
N ASP A 285 5.90 15.94 -20.72
CA ASP A 285 7.04 16.16 -19.80
C ASP A 285 8.28 15.28 -20.10
N ASP A 286 8.20 14.34 -21.04
CA ASP A 286 9.34 13.46 -21.38
C ASP A 286 10.33 14.08 -22.40
N GLN A 287 10.21 15.39 -22.69
CA GLN A 287 11.11 16.06 -23.63
C GLN A 287 12.44 16.47 -22.97
N TYR A 288 13.34 15.51 -22.74
CA TYR A 288 14.78 15.74 -22.91
C TYR A 288 15.50 14.42 -23.24
N VAL A 289 15.76 14.18 -24.52
CA VAL A 289 16.80 13.20 -24.92
C VAL A 289 18.13 13.93 -24.94
N THR A 290 19.00 13.64 -23.98
CA THR A 290 20.44 13.91 -24.13
C THR A 290 20.93 13.05 -25.30
N GLN A 291 21.20 13.67 -26.45
CA GLN A 291 21.79 12.97 -27.59
C GLN A 291 23.20 12.49 -27.21
N HIS A 292 23.36 11.20 -26.95
CA HIS A 292 24.67 10.57 -26.92
C HIS A 292 25.10 10.28 -28.35
N VAL A 293 25.97 11.13 -28.90
CA VAL A 293 26.66 10.86 -30.17
C VAL A 293 27.71 9.77 -29.91
N ILE A 294 27.56 8.62 -30.56
CA ILE A 294 28.53 7.52 -30.52
C ILE A 294 29.47 7.65 -31.71
N TYR A 295 30.76 7.86 -31.43
CA TYR A 295 31.82 7.83 -32.44
C TYR A 295 32.40 6.42 -32.53
N THR A 296 32.47 5.86 -33.73
CA THR A 296 33.15 4.58 -33.97
C THR A 296 34.24 4.75 -35.01
N ARG A 297 35.39 4.11 -34.76
CA ARG A 297 36.56 4.10 -35.65
C ARG A 297 36.60 2.73 -36.32
N ALA A 298 36.60 2.68 -37.65
CA ALA A 298 36.75 1.43 -38.36
C ALA A 298 38.15 0.85 -38.07
N ARG A 299 38.21 -0.41 -37.62
CA ARG A 299 39.46 -1.17 -37.56
C ARG A 299 39.71 -1.75 -38.95
N SER A 300 40.89 -1.48 -39.49
CA SER A 300 41.44 -2.12 -40.68
C SER A 300 41.69 -3.61 -40.49
#